data_AF-A0A4W3IV79-F1
#
_entry.id   AF-A0A4W3IV79-F1
#
_cell.length_a   1.000
_cell.length_b   1.000
_cell.length_c   1.000
_cell.angle_alpha   90.00
_cell.angle_beta   90.00
_cell.angle_gamma   90.00
#
_symmetry.space_group_name_H-M   'P 1'
#
loop_
_entity.id
_entity.type
_entity.pdbx_description
1 polymer ?
#
loop_
_entity_poly.entity_id
_entity_poly.type
_entity_poly.pdbx_seq_one_letter_code
_entity_poly.pdbx_strand_id
1 'polypeptide(L)'
;RWWWRVGCRGLVVDRVARTGLGLILELVREREDVPMARVMSGILQHMFKHSEETSYLLIANGGLDAILYWCRGTDSALLRHCAMALANCAMHAGHKNQRLMIEKNAANWLFPLAFSSDQLVRFHACLAITVLATNREIEKEVEGSGTLDLVEPFIASLHPEEFARSWLDSGENSQGRTPEDLQRLVLLLDSPRLEAQCIAAFYLCVEAGIKCEQHKTQIFYEIGAVQSLKRIVSYSRNVTTSALAKKSLKMMGEAIPRRLSPAVPNWKPCEVQTWLQQIGLSSYCQRFLELEVDGDLLLVISDSDLMEDLGITSSITRKRFLRELTELKTYANYSTCDPSNVADWLGSIDPRFRQYTYHLVQVGMDRASLPTVTDTQLLTDCRVHLAFHRARILLAARELLLPCLPDSCNNSCSEGPDVFISYRRTTGSQLASLLKVHLQLRGFSVFIDVEKLEAGKFEDKLIQSVKKAKNFVLVLSEKALDKCMGDTEMKDWVHKEIVMAMNSGKNIVPVTDHFTWPDSRSLPEDMRGILKFNGIMWCHEYQDATIEKILRFLYHPSHRNSIVTMDSSEKAISPQRHASTP
;
A
#
# COMPACT_ATOMS: atom_id res chain seq x y z
N ARG A 1 -40.19 -1.12 -25.97
CA ARG A 1 -39.39 -0.01 -26.54
C ARG A 1 -39.98 1.39 -26.24
N TRP A 2 -41.28 1.63 -26.39
CA TRP A 2 -41.88 2.97 -26.13
C TRP A 2 -41.99 3.32 -24.62
N TRP A 3 -42.41 2.36 -23.78
CA TRP A 3 -42.52 2.55 -22.31
C TRP A 3 -41.20 2.84 -21.58
N TRP A 4 -40.07 2.45 -22.18
CA TRP A 4 -38.73 2.65 -21.63
C TRP A 4 -38.13 4.04 -21.92
N ARG A 5 -38.74 4.81 -22.84
CA ARG A 5 -38.23 6.12 -23.30
C ARG A 5 -38.74 7.33 -22.54
N VAL A 6 -39.84 7.23 -21.79
CA VAL A 6 -40.54 8.42 -21.25
C VAL A 6 -40.77 8.25 -19.75
N GLY A 7 -39.93 8.86 -18.90
CA GLY A 7 -40.21 9.28 -17.50
C GLY A 7 -40.80 8.28 -16.48
N CYS A 8 -41.20 7.08 -16.89
CA CYS A 8 -41.96 6.08 -16.12
C CYS A 8 -41.08 4.90 -15.71
N ARG A 9 -39.75 5.05 -15.78
CA ARG A 9 -38.79 3.97 -15.49
C ARG A 9 -38.93 3.45 -14.05
N GLY A 10 -39.15 4.34 -13.08
CA GLY A 10 -39.34 3.94 -11.67
C GLY A 10 -40.61 3.12 -11.44
N LEU A 11 -41.75 3.55 -12.01
CA LEU A 11 -43.04 2.85 -11.89
C LEU A 11 -43.04 1.48 -12.57
N VAL A 12 -42.34 1.35 -13.71
CA VAL A 12 -42.19 0.07 -14.42
C VAL A 12 -41.27 -0.87 -13.64
N VAL A 13 -40.15 -0.39 -13.11
CA VAL A 13 -39.22 -1.20 -12.31
C VAL A 13 -39.87 -1.69 -11.02
N ASP A 14 -40.63 -0.84 -10.31
CA ASP A 14 -41.35 -1.23 -9.08
C ASP A 14 -42.44 -2.28 -9.37
N ARG A 15 -43.18 -2.14 -10.48
CA ARG A 15 -44.16 -3.15 -10.91
C ARG A 15 -43.48 -4.47 -11.27
N VAL A 16 -42.35 -4.43 -11.96
CA VAL A 16 -41.56 -5.62 -12.33
C VAL A 16 -40.96 -6.28 -11.10
N ALA A 17 -40.46 -5.52 -10.12
CA ALA A 17 -39.96 -6.05 -8.86
C ALA A 17 -41.05 -6.83 -8.09
N ARG A 18 -42.29 -6.34 -8.11
CA ARG A 18 -43.42 -6.95 -7.39
C ARG A 18 -44.07 -8.13 -8.10
N THR A 19 -44.10 -8.15 -9.43
CA THR A 19 -44.92 -9.13 -10.19
C THR A 19 -44.17 -9.85 -11.32
N GLY A 20 -43.06 -9.31 -11.81
CA GLY A 20 -42.36 -9.80 -13.00
C GLY A 20 -40.98 -10.42 -12.75
N LEU A 21 -40.49 -10.42 -11.50
CA LEU A 21 -39.14 -10.89 -11.17
C LEU A 21 -38.95 -12.38 -11.50
N GLY A 22 -39.96 -13.21 -11.24
CA GLY A 22 -39.91 -14.65 -11.53
C GLY A 22 -39.75 -14.95 -13.03
N LEU A 23 -40.52 -14.27 -13.89
CA LEU A 23 -40.44 -14.41 -15.35
C LEU A 23 -39.07 -13.97 -15.88
N ILE A 24 -38.51 -12.89 -15.33
CA ILE A 24 -37.17 -12.43 -15.71
C ILE A 24 -36.14 -13.49 -15.35
N LEU A 25 -36.21 -14.05 -14.15
CA LEU A 25 -35.26 -15.06 -13.69
C LEU A 25 -35.37 -16.38 -14.47
N GLU A 26 -36.57 -16.76 -14.93
CA GLU A 26 -36.77 -17.89 -15.83
C GLU A 26 -36.10 -17.64 -17.18
N LEU A 27 -36.33 -16.47 -17.79
CA LEU A 27 -35.73 -16.10 -19.07
C LEU A 27 -34.20 -15.94 -19.00
N VAL A 28 -33.66 -15.59 -17.82
CA VAL A 28 -32.22 -15.49 -17.57
C VAL A 28 -31.51 -16.86 -17.54
N ARG A 29 -32.26 -17.96 -17.41
CA ARG A 29 -31.70 -19.33 -17.51
C ARG A 29 -31.30 -19.70 -18.94
N GLU A 30 -31.91 -19.11 -19.94
CA GLU A 30 -31.52 -19.26 -21.34
C GLU A 30 -30.36 -18.31 -21.67
N ARG A 31 -29.13 -18.84 -21.67
CA ARG A 31 -27.90 -18.02 -21.71
C ARG A 31 -27.23 -17.91 -23.08
N GLU A 32 -27.69 -18.66 -24.08
CA GLU A 32 -27.00 -18.82 -25.37
C GLU A 32 -27.40 -17.80 -26.43
N ASP A 33 -28.64 -17.26 -26.38
CA ASP A 33 -29.11 -16.28 -27.36
C ASP A 33 -28.61 -14.86 -27.04
N VAL A 34 -27.70 -14.34 -27.87
CA VAL A 34 -27.03 -13.04 -27.67
C VAL A 34 -28.02 -11.85 -27.72
N PRO A 35 -28.92 -11.73 -28.72
CA PRO A 35 -30.01 -10.76 -28.70
C PRO A 35 -30.84 -10.76 -27.41
N MET A 36 -31.23 -11.93 -26.92
CA MET A 36 -32.00 -12.06 -25.68
C MET A 36 -31.16 -11.66 -24.48
N ALA A 37 -29.91 -12.14 -24.38
CA ALA A 37 -28.96 -11.76 -23.34
C ALA A 37 -28.76 -10.24 -23.26
N ARG A 38 -28.74 -9.52 -24.38
CA ARG A 38 -28.64 -8.05 -24.41
C ARG A 38 -29.86 -7.37 -23.79
N VAL A 39 -31.06 -7.86 -24.08
CA VAL A 39 -32.29 -7.32 -23.49
C VAL A 39 -32.36 -7.65 -22.00
N MET A 40 -32.05 -8.89 -21.63
CA MET A 40 -32.11 -9.36 -20.25
C MET A 40 -31.06 -8.68 -19.36
N SER A 41 -29.82 -8.53 -19.83
CA SER A 41 -28.77 -7.78 -19.13
C SER A 41 -29.14 -6.31 -18.92
N GLY A 42 -29.75 -5.66 -19.90
CA GLY A 42 -30.28 -4.30 -19.76
C GLY A 42 -31.41 -4.20 -18.73
N ILE A 43 -32.31 -5.19 -18.66
CA ILE A 43 -33.34 -5.25 -17.63
C ILE A 43 -32.71 -5.42 -16.25
N LEU A 44 -31.82 -6.42 -16.09
CA LEU A 44 -31.14 -6.68 -14.82
C LEU A 44 -30.35 -5.47 -14.33
N GLN A 45 -29.65 -4.76 -15.22
CA GLN A 45 -28.93 -3.51 -14.91
C GLN A 45 -29.81 -2.51 -14.16
N HIS A 46 -31.06 -2.33 -14.58
CA HIS A 46 -31.98 -1.40 -13.92
C HIS A 46 -32.61 -2.00 -12.66
N MET A 47 -32.84 -3.30 -12.62
CA MET A 47 -33.39 -3.97 -11.44
C MET A 47 -32.42 -3.94 -10.25
N PHE A 48 -31.10 -4.06 -10.48
CA PHE A 48 -30.09 -3.92 -9.43
C PHE A 48 -30.04 -2.52 -8.79
N LYS A 49 -30.64 -1.51 -9.42
CA LYS A 49 -30.73 -0.15 -8.87
C LYS A 49 -31.92 0.04 -7.91
N HIS A 50 -32.90 -0.86 -7.92
CA HIS A 50 -34.19 -0.63 -7.27
C HIS A 50 -34.10 -0.63 -5.73
N SER A 51 -33.66 -1.73 -5.14
CA SER A 51 -33.54 -1.87 -3.68
C SER A 51 -32.53 -2.96 -3.29
N GLU A 52 -32.12 -2.96 -2.02
CA GLU A 52 -31.27 -4.03 -1.46
C GLU A 52 -31.97 -5.39 -1.51
N GLU A 53 -33.27 -5.43 -1.25
CA GLU A 53 -34.09 -6.65 -1.28
C GLU A 53 -34.20 -7.25 -2.69
N THR A 54 -34.44 -6.40 -3.69
CA THR A 54 -34.50 -6.85 -5.09
C THR A 54 -33.15 -7.35 -5.57
N SER A 55 -32.06 -6.68 -5.18
CA SER A 55 -30.70 -7.13 -5.47
C SER A 55 -30.41 -8.48 -4.81
N TYR A 56 -30.79 -8.67 -3.55
CA TYR A 56 -30.67 -9.96 -2.86
C TYR A 56 -31.41 -11.07 -3.60
N LEU A 57 -32.67 -10.85 -3.98
CA LEU A 57 -33.46 -11.84 -4.72
C LEU A 57 -32.84 -12.17 -6.08
N LEU A 58 -32.30 -11.19 -6.80
CA LEU A 58 -31.61 -11.42 -8.07
C LEU A 58 -30.33 -12.24 -7.88
N ILE A 59 -29.55 -11.99 -6.83
CA ILE A 59 -28.32 -12.74 -6.54
C ILE A 59 -28.66 -14.18 -6.13
N ALA A 60 -29.62 -14.35 -5.21
CA ALA A 60 -30.02 -15.65 -4.67
C ALA A 60 -30.63 -16.56 -5.74
N ASN A 61 -31.38 -16.00 -6.69
CA ASN A 61 -32.06 -16.78 -7.74
C ASN A 61 -31.27 -16.88 -9.06
N GLY A 62 -29.98 -16.58 -9.05
CA GLY A 62 -29.08 -16.82 -10.19
C GLY A 62 -29.05 -15.75 -11.28
N GLY A 63 -29.63 -14.58 -11.03
CA GLY A 63 -29.52 -13.40 -11.91
C GLY A 63 -28.09 -12.88 -11.99
N LEU A 64 -27.36 -12.85 -10.87
CA LEU A 64 -25.93 -12.48 -10.87
C LEU A 64 -25.09 -13.51 -11.65
N ASP A 65 -25.36 -14.81 -11.48
CA ASP A 65 -24.62 -15.88 -12.16
C ASP A 65 -24.73 -15.78 -13.69
N ALA A 66 -25.87 -15.30 -14.20
CA ALA A 66 -26.05 -15.08 -15.63
C ALA A 66 -25.27 -13.87 -16.13
N ILE A 67 -25.22 -12.76 -15.37
CA ILE A 67 -24.37 -11.61 -15.71
C ILE A 67 -22.90 -12.03 -15.75
N LEU A 68 -22.43 -12.74 -14.73
CA LEU A 68 -21.05 -13.23 -14.67
C LEU A 68 -20.73 -14.21 -15.82
N TYR A 69 -21.71 -15.00 -16.26
CA TYR A 69 -21.57 -15.83 -17.45
C TYR A 69 -21.44 -15.00 -18.73
N TRP A 70 -22.29 -13.98 -18.90
CA TRP A 70 -22.25 -13.09 -20.08
C TRP A 70 -21.00 -12.20 -20.14
N CYS A 71 -20.31 -11.96 -19.02
CA CYS A 71 -19.00 -11.30 -18.99
C CYS A 71 -17.92 -12.04 -19.81
N ARG A 72 -18.13 -13.32 -20.17
CA ARG A 72 -17.24 -14.11 -21.05
C ARG A 72 -17.41 -13.80 -22.53
N GLY A 73 -18.48 -13.09 -22.90
CA GLY A 73 -18.78 -12.75 -24.29
C GLY A 73 -17.84 -11.68 -24.86
N THR A 74 -17.94 -11.47 -26.18
CA THR A 74 -17.17 -10.43 -26.90
C THR A 74 -18.04 -9.26 -27.38
N ASP A 75 -19.37 -9.35 -27.24
CA ASP A 75 -20.30 -8.29 -27.65
C ASP A 75 -20.19 -7.06 -26.75
N SER A 76 -19.72 -5.94 -27.29
CA SER A 76 -19.50 -4.70 -26.53
C SER A 76 -20.78 -4.15 -25.90
N ALA A 77 -21.92 -4.25 -26.58
CA ALA A 77 -23.19 -3.78 -26.03
C ALA A 77 -23.65 -4.62 -24.83
N LEU A 78 -23.52 -5.96 -24.91
CA LEU A 78 -23.79 -6.86 -23.80
C LEU A 78 -22.84 -6.60 -22.61
N LEU A 79 -21.54 -6.48 -22.86
CA LEU A 79 -20.54 -6.22 -21.82
C LEU A 79 -20.77 -4.88 -21.11
N ARG A 80 -21.24 -3.84 -21.82
CA ARG A 80 -21.66 -2.56 -21.21
C ARG A 80 -22.79 -2.76 -20.21
N HIS A 81 -23.84 -3.50 -20.58
CA HIS A 81 -24.95 -3.79 -19.68
C HIS A 81 -24.50 -4.63 -18.48
N CYS A 82 -23.65 -5.64 -18.69
CA CYS A 82 -23.10 -6.47 -17.61
C CYS A 82 -22.24 -5.65 -16.63
N ALA A 83 -21.29 -4.84 -17.11
CA ALA A 83 -20.44 -4.03 -16.26
C ALA A 83 -21.25 -2.99 -15.46
N MET A 84 -22.23 -2.34 -16.09
CA MET A 84 -23.13 -1.42 -15.41
C MET A 84 -24.02 -2.13 -14.39
N ALA A 85 -24.49 -3.34 -14.68
CA ALA A 85 -25.29 -4.13 -13.74
C ALA A 85 -24.47 -4.51 -12.50
N LEU A 86 -23.21 -4.91 -12.67
CA LEU A 86 -22.29 -5.18 -11.56
C LEU A 86 -22.01 -3.91 -10.74
N ALA A 87 -21.78 -2.77 -11.39
CA ALA A 87 -21.57 -1.50 -10.71
C ALA A 87 -22.81 -1.06 -9.90
N ASN A 88 -24.00 -1.17 -10.49
CA ASN A 88 -25.25 -0.86 -9.80
C ASN A 88 -25.47 -1.81 -8.62
N CYS A 89 -25.24 -3.11 -8.80
CA CYS A 89 -25.33 -4.08 -7.71
C CYS A 89 -24.37 -3.71 -6.57
N ALA A 90 -23.10 -3.40 -6.87
CA ALA A 90 -22.14 -3.00 -5.85
C ALA A 90 -22.55 -1.72 -5.10
N MET A 91 -23.08 -0.70 -5.81
CA MET A 91 -23.47 0.58 -5.22
C MET A 91 -24.79 0.55 -4.44
N HIS A 92 -25.74 -0.29 -4.85
CA HIS A 92 -27.12 -0.26 -4.34
C HIS A 92 -27.52 -1.47 -3.48
N ALA A 93 -26.75 -2.57 -3.51
CA ALA A 93 -27.18 -3.81 -2.87
C ALA A 93 -26.81 -3.90 -1.36
N GLY A 94 -25.96 -3.03 -0.84
CA GLY A 94 -25.55 -3.04 0.57
C GLY A 94 -24.55 -4.13 0.93
N HIS A 95 -24.00 -4.08 2.16
CA HIS A 95 -22.84 -4.89 2.58
C HIS A 95 -23.06 -6.41 2.47
N LYS A 96 -24.25 -6.90 2.83
CA LYS A 96 -24.57 -8.35 2.77
C LYS A 96 -24.55 -8.88 1.34
N ASN A 97 -25.08 -8.12 0.39
CA ASN A 97 -25.12 -8.52 -1.00
C ASN A 97 -23.74 -8.38 -1.67
N GLN A 98 -22.94 -7.38 -1.28
CA GLN A 98 -21.55 -7.26 -1.72
C GLN A 98 -20.74 -8.52 -1.34
N ARG A 99 -20.97 -9.08 -0.13
CA ARG A 99 -20.38 -10.35 0.27
C ARG A 99 -20.80 -11.50 -0.66
N LEU A 100 -22.10 -11.62 -0.97
CA LEU A 100 -22.59 -12.65 -1.90
C LEU A 100 -22.00 -12.50 -3.32
N MET A 101 -21.74 -11.26 -3.77
CA MET A 101 -21.06 -11.02 -5.05
C MET A 101 -19.64 -11.59 -5.04
N ILE A 102 -18.90 -11.39 -3.95
CA ILE A 102 -17.54 -11.89 -3.80
C ILE A 102 -17.51 -13.42 -3.64
N GLU A 103 -18.43 -14.00 -2.87
CA GLU A 103 -18.59 -15.47 -2.77
C GLU A 103 -18.87 -16.12 -4.12
N LYS A 104 -19.51 -15.40 -5.05
CA LYS A 104 -19.73 -15.80 -6.46
C LYS A 104 -18.58 -15.43 -7.40
N ASN A 105 -17.43 -15.01 -6.87
CA ASN A 105 -16.22 -14.62 -7.60
C ASN A 105 -16.42 -13.44 -8.57
N ALA A 106 -17.31 -12.48 -8.27
CA ALA A 106 -17.54 -11.34 -9.14
C ALA A 106 -16.28 -10.49 -9.38
N ALA A 107 -15.40 -10.35 -8.39
CA ALA A 107 -14.13 -9.61 -8.51
C ALA A 107 -13.23 -10.17 -9.63
N ASN A 108 -13.15 -11.50 -9.77
CA ASN A 108 -12.32 -12.15 -10.80
C ASN A 108 -12.87 -11.90 -12.21
N TRP A 109 -14.19 -11.79 -12.37
CA TRP A 109 -14.83 -11.49 -13.66
C TRP A 109 -14.79 -10.01 -14.03
N LEU A 110 -14.57 -9.11 -13.07
CA LEU A 110 -14.33 -7.69 -13.33
C LEU A 110 -12.96 -7.45 -13.96
N PHE A 111 -11.98 -8.34 -13.74
CA PHE A 111 -10.64 -8.21 -14.32
C PHE A 111 -10.66 -8.22 -15.87
N PRO A 112 -11.26 -9.22 -16.57
CA PRO A 112 -11.40 -9.15 -18.03
C PRO A 112 -12.15 -7.91 -18.54
N LEU A 113 -13.16 -7.42 -17.79
CA LEU A 113 -13.92 -6.23 -18.17
C LEU A 113 -13.07 -4.95 -18.06
N ALA A 114 -12.19 -4.86 -17.06
CA ALA A 114 -11.26 -3.76 -16.88
C ALA A 114 -10.20 -3.67 -18.00
N PHE A 115 -9.94 -4.78 -18.70
CA PHE A 115 -9.06 -4.87 -19.89
C PHE A 115 -9.78 -4.79 -21.24
N SER A 116 -11.10 -4.62 -21.24
CA SER A 116 -11.88 -4.53 -22.49
C SER A 116 -11.43 -3.33 -23.35
N SER A 117 -11.67 -3.38 -24.67
CA SER A 117 -11.33 -2.27 -25.58
C SER A 117 -12.22 -1.04 -25.38
N ASP A 118 -13.38 -1.21 -24.74
CA ASP A 118 -14.39 -0.19 -24.57
C ASP A 118 -14.20 0.58 -23.25
N GLN A 119 -13.93 1.89 -23.36
CA GLN A 119 -13.69 2.75 -22.20
C GLN A 119 -14.87 2.77 -21.20
N LEU A 120 -16.13 2.66 -21.66
CA LEU A 120 -17.29 2.65 -20.76
C LEU A 120 -17.37 1.34 -19.97
N VAL A 121 -17.09 0.20 -20.61
CA VAL A 121 -17.05 -1.11 -19.94
C VAL A 121 -15.96 -1.11 -18.88
N ARG A 122 -14.75 -0.64 -19.23
CA ARG A 122 -13.64 -0.50 -18.28
C ARG A 122 -14.01 0.40 -17.11
N PHE A 123 -14.61 1.56 -17.38
CA PHE A 123 -15.03 2.49 -16.35
C PHE A 123 -16.03 1.90 -15.36
N HIS A 124 -17.08 1.23 -15.85
CA HIS A 124 -18.06 0.59 -14.96
C HIS A 124 -17.48 -0.63 -14.22
N ALA A 125 -16.55 -1.37 -14.83
CA ALA A 125 -15.83 -2.44 -14.14
C ALA A 125 -14.96 -1.89 -13.00
N CYS A 126 -14.20 -0.81 -13.26
CA CYS A 126 -13.41 -0.11 -12.25
C CYS A 126 -14.30 0.49 -11.14
N LEU A 127 -15.50 0.97 -11.47
CA LEU A 127 -16.45 1.47 -10.48
C LEU A 127 -16.98 0.34 -9.60
N ALA A 128 -17.32 -0.81 -10.18
CA ALA A 128 -17.80 -1.96 -9.43
C ALA A 128 -16.73 -2.45 -8.43
N ILE A 129 -15.48 -2.63 -8.88
CA ILE A 129 -14.41 -3.16 -8.02
C ILE A 129 -14.02 -2.18 -6.91
N THR A 130 -13.98 -0.88 -7.19
CA THR A 130 -13.67 0.14 -6.18
C THR A 130 -14.74 0.26 -5.12
N VAL A 131 -16.02 0.18 -5.52
CA VAL A 131 -17.13 0.18 -4.56
C VAL A 131 -17.03 -1.05 -3.65
N LEU A 132 -16.77 -2.24 -4.21
CA LEU A 132 -16.55 -3.46 -3.43
C LEU A 132 -15.36 -3.32 -2.48
N ALA A 133 -14.27 -2.68 -2.90
CA ALA A 133 -13.09 -2.45 -2.07
C ALA A 133 -13.33 -1.52 -0.88
N THR A 134 -14.38 -0.69 -0.89
CA THR A 134 -14.69 0.16 0.27
C THR A 134 -15.27 -0.61 1.45
N ASN A 135 -15.70 -1.85 1.23
CA ASN A 135 -16.19 -2.73 2.29
C ASN A 135 -15.02 -3.52 2.92
N ARG A 136 -14.67 -3.15 4.16
CA ARG A 136 -13.56 -3.73 4.94
C ARG A 136 -13.62 -5.25 5.10
N GLU A 137 -14.81 -5.86 5.05
CA GLU A 137 -14.94 -7.32 5.22
C GLU A 137 -14.41 -8.09 4.01
N ILE A 138 -14.53 -7.53 2.81
CA ILE A 138 -14.18 -8.19 1.53
C ILE A 138 -12.94 -7.58 0.86
N GLU A 139 -12.39 -6.52 1.46
CA GLU A 139 -11.28 -5.73 0.96
C GLU A 139 -10.07 -6.58 0.53
N LYS A 140 -9.66 -7.55 1.36
CA LYS A 140 -8.53 -8.45 1.07
C LYS A 140 -8.76 -9.36 -0.14
N GLU A 141 -9.99 -9.83 -0.32
CA GLU A 141 -10.35 -10.69 -1.45
C GLU A 141 -10.39 -9.89 -2.76
N VAL A 142 -10.84 -8.64 -2.69
CA VAL A 142 -10.82 -7.70 -3.81
C VAL A 142 -9.38 -7.34 -4.20
N GLU A 143 -8.50 -7.06 -3.23
CA GLU A 143 -7.07 -6.85 -3.46
C GLU A 143 -6.41 -8.08 -4.12
N GLY A 144 -6.74 -9.28 -3.65
CA GLY A 144 -6.24 -10.53 -4.23
C GLY A 144 -6.60 -10.74 -5.71
N SER A 145 -7.62 -10.04 -6.24
CA SER A 145 -7.99 -10.12 -7.66
C SER A 145 -7.03 -9.35 -8.59
N GLY A 146 -6.20 -8.44 -8.06
CA GLY A 146 -5.30 -7.58 -8.85
C GLY A 146 -6.00 -6.54 -9.74
N THR A 147 -7.33 -6.43 -9.69
CA THR A 147 -8.10 -5.50 -10.55
C THR A 147 -7.98 -4.04 -10.09
N LEU A 148 -7.68 -3.81 -8.80
CA LEU A 148 -7.56 -2.45 -8.22
C LEU A 148 -6.37 -1.67 -8.78
N ASP A 149 -5.24 -2.35 -9.03
CA ASP A 149 -4.02 -1.74 -9.56
C ASP A 149 -4.23 -1.09 -10.95
N LEU A 150 -5.28 -1.49 -11.65
CA LEU A 150 -5.63 -0.97 -12.99
C LEU A 150 -6.41 0.34 -12.92
N VAL A 151 -7.00 0.67 -11.77
CA VAL A 151 -7.97 1.78 -11.65
C VAL A 151 -7.29 3.13 -11.80
N GLU A 152 -6.23 3.39 -11.02
CA GLU A 152 -5.55 4.69 -11.02
C GLU A 152 -4.92 5.03 -12.38
N PRO A 153 -4.13 4.13 -13.02
CA PRO A 153 -3.53 4.41 -14.32
C PRO A 153 -4.59 4.61 -15.41
N PHE A 154 -5.70 3.87 -15.34
CA PHE A 154 -6.80 4.03 -16.28
C PHE A 154 -7.46 5.40 -16.13
N ILE A 155 -7.87 5.79 -14.91
CA ILE A 155 -8.51 7.09 -14.67
C ILE A 155 -7.57 8.24 -15.03
N ALA A 156 -6.27 8.10 -14.79
CA ALA A 156 -5.25 9.07 -15.19
C ALA A 156 -5.22 9.32 -16.72
N SER A 157 -5.53 8.29 -17.50
CA SER A 157 -5.55 8.36 -18.97
C SER A 157 -6.82 8.95 -19.57
N LEU A 158 -7.88 9.14 -18.77
CA LEU A 158 -9.19 9.58 -19.26
C LEU A 158 -9.36 11.11 -19.21
N HIS A 159 -10.19 11.63 -20.10
CA HIS A 159 -10.61 13.03 -20.12
C HIS A 159 -12.09 13.19 -19.69
N PRO A 160 -12.37 13.87 -18.57
CA PRO A 160 -13.74 14.06 -18.08
C PRO A 160 -14.67 14.78 -19.06
N GLU A 161 -14.18 15.73 -19.89
CA GLU A 161 -15.05 16.45 -20.84
C GLU A 161 -15.61 15.54 -21.93
N GLU A 162 -14.81 14.58 -22.42
CA GLU A 162 -15.23 13.66 -23.48
C GLU A 162 -16.33 12.72 -22.97
N PHE A 163 -16.17 12.23 -21.74
CA PHE A 163 -17.20 11.43 -21.07
C PHE A 163 -18.48 12.24 -20.83
N ALA A 164 -18.36 13.49 -20.38
CA ALA A 164 -19.52 14.36 -20.17
C ALA A 164 -20.30 14.59 -21.47
N ARG A 165 -19.62 14.87 -22.58
CA ARG A 165 -20.26 15.00 -23.90
C ARG A 165 -20.91 13.71 -24.36
N SER A 166 -20.19 12.58 -24.26
CA SER A 166 -20.73 11.26 -24.62
C SER A 166 -22.00 10.93 -23.83
N TRP A 167 -22.06 11.28 -22.55
CA TRP A 167 -23.23 11.04 -21.70
C TRP A 167 -24.38 12.00 -21.99
N LEU A 168 -24.11 13.25 -22.32
CA LEU A 168 -25.12 14.23 -22.77
C LEU A 168 -25.75 13.81 -24.10
N ASP A 169 -24.94 13.34 -25.05
CA ASP A 169 -25.40 12.87 -26.37
C ASP A 169 -26.17 11.55 -26.27
N SER A 170 -25.88 10.75 -25.23
CA SER A 170 -26.65 9.55 -24.92
C SER A 170 -28.00 9.93 -24.29
N GLY A 171 -29.10 9.71 -25.00
CA GLY A 171 -30.45 10.02 -24.50
C GLY A 171 -30.86 9.33 -23.18
N GLU A 172 -30.05 8.38 -22.67
CA GLU A 172 -30.29 7.70 -21.38
C GLU A 172 -29.70 8.42 -20.17
N ASN A 173 -28.66 9.26 -20.35
CA ASN A 173 -27.95 9.97 -19.28
C ASN A 173 -28.01 11.51 -19.41
N SER A 174 -28.85 12.04 -20.31
CA SER A 174 -28.93 13.48 -20.62
C SER A 174 -29.23 14.38 -19.43
N GLN A 175 -29.85 13.86 -18.36
CA GLN A 175 -30.14 14.59 -17.12
C GLN A 175 -29.07 14.38 -16.02
N GLY A 176 -28.05 13.56 -16.25
CA GLY A 176 -27.09 13.12 -15.25
C GLY A 176 -27.71 12.19 -14.18
N ARG A 177 -26.99 11.98 -13.08
CA ARG A 177 -27.46 11.14 -11.97
C ARG A 177 -28.39 11.87 -11.00
N THR A 178 -29.12 11.10 -10.18
CA THR A 178 -29.99 11.61 -9.11
C THR A 178 -29.16 12.08 -7.91
N PRO A 179 -29.70 12.96 -7.04
CA PRO A 179 -28.99 13.40 -5.83
C PRO A 179 -28.55 12.23 -4.92
N GLU A 180 -29.39 11.20 -4.79
CA GLU A 180 -29.07 9.99 -4.01
C GLU A 180 -27.88 9.21 -4.58
N ASP A 181 -27.78 9.09 -5.91
CA ASP A 181 -26.65 8.45 -6.56
C ASP A 181 -25.36 9.27 -6.34
N LEU A 182 -25.45 10.60 -6.45
CA LEU A 182 -24.31 11.49 -6.21
C LEU A 182 -23.85 11.46 -4.75
N GLN A 183 -24.76 11.32 -3.79
CA GLN A 183 -24.42 11.19 -2.38
C GLN A 183 -23.60 9.93 -2.10
N ARG A 184 -23.88 8.81 -2.79
CA ARG A 184 -23.05 7.60 -2.71
C ARG A 184 -21.63 7.83 -3.24
N LEU A 185 -21.47 8.64 -4.29
CA LEU A 185 -20.14 9.00 -4.80
C LEU A 185 -19.36 9.86 -3.80
N VAL A 186 -20.02 10.74 -3.03
CA VAL A 186 -19.37 11.50 -1.95
C VAL A 186 -18.86 10.56 -0.85
N LEU A 187 -19.61 9.51 -0.51
CA LEU A 187 -19.14 8.50 0.46
C LEU A 187 -17.89 7.75 -0.05
N LEU A 188 -17.81 7.46 -1.35
CA LEU A 188 -16.60 6.87 -1.96
C LEU A 188 -15.42 7.85 -1.94
N LEU A 189 -15.68 9.13 -2.20
CA LEU A 189 -14.68 10.20 -2.15
C LEU A 189 -14.09 10.37 -0.74
N ASP A 190 -14.89 10.10 0.28
CA ASP A 190 -14.50 10.21 1.69
C ASP A 190 -13.84 8.93 2.24
N SER A 191 -13.77 7.88 1.42
CA SER A 191 -13.11 6.63 1.79
C SER A 191 -11.59 6.81 1.87
N PRO A 192 -10.87 6.00 2.68
CA PRO A 192 -9.42 6.09 2.79
C PRO A 192 -8.67 5.52 1.57
N ARG A 193 -9.39 4.89 0.63
CA ARG A 193 -8.81 4.16 -0.50
C ARG A 193 -8.56 5.08 -1.69
N LEU A 194 -7.36 5.03 -2.24
CA LEU A 194 -6.96 5.92 -3.33
C LEU A 194 -7.77 5.66 -4.60
N GLU A 195 -7.99 4.40 -4.95
CA GLU A 195 -8.70 3.97 -6.14
C GLU A 195 -10.16 4.45 -6.11
N ALA A 196 -10.79 4.35 -4.93
CA ALA A 196 -12.14 4.86 -4.68
C ALA A 196 -12.20 6.39 -4.76
N GLN A 197 -11.23 7.10 -4.19
CA GLN A 197 -11.13 8.56 -4.33
C GLN A 197 -10.94 9.00 -5.78
N CYS A 198 -10.07 8.32 -6.54
CA CYS A 198 -9.80 8.63 -7.94
C CYS A 198 -11.05 8.49 -8.81
N ILE A 199 -11.74 7.36 -8.71
CA ILE A 199 -12.93 7.11 -9.53
C ILE A 199 -14.10 8.01 -9.13
N ALA A 200 -14.28 8.28 -7.83
CA ALA A 200 -15.31 9.19 -7.34
C ALA A 200 -15.04 10.63 -7.80
N ALA A 201 -13.79 11.09 -7.72
CA ALA A 201 -13.39 12.42 -8.20
C ALA A 201 -13.60 12.57 -9.71
N PHE A 202 -13.27 11.53 -10.49
CA PHE A 202 -13.53 11.51 -11.94
C PHE A 202 -15.03 11.57 -12.23
N TYR A 203 -15.83 10.72 -11.59
CA TYR A 203 -17.28 10.67 -11.79
C TYR A 203 -17.93 12.01 -11.42
N LEU A 204 -17.58 12.58 -10.27
CA LEU A 204 -18.06 13.90 -9.86
C LEU A 204 -17.61 15.01 -10.82
N CYS A 205 -16.43 14.89 -11.44
CA CYS A 205 -15.99 15.84 -12.47
C CYS A 205 -16.86 15.77 -13.73
N VAL A 206 -17.21 14.56 -14.17
CA VAL A 206 -18.11 14.35 -15.32
C VAL A 206 -19.50 14.91 -15.01
N GLU A 207 -20.06 14.58 -13.85
CA GLU A 207 -21.37 15.08 -13.42
C GLU A 207 -21.36 16.60 -13.20
N ALA A 208 -20.26 17.17 -12.70
CA ALA A 208 -20.12 18.62 -12.59
C ALA A 208 -20.20 19.30 -13.95
N GLY A 209 -19.57 18.73 -14.98
CA GLY A 209 -19.68 19.21 -16.36
C GLY A 209 -21.12 19.17 -16.87
N ILE A 210 -21.82 18.03 -16.69
CA ILE A 210 -23.21 17.86 -17.11
C ILE A 210 -24.15 18.86 -16.41
N LYS A 211 -24.03 19.00 -15.08
CA LYS A 211 -24.90 19.89 -14.29
C LYS A 211 -24.54 21.37 -14.48
N CYS A 212 -23.29 21.69 -14.85
CA CYS A 212 -22.88 23.04 -15.22
C CYS A 212 -23.61 23.51 -16.47
N GLU A 213 -23.65 22.67 -17.53
CA GLU A 213 -24.42 22.95 -18.76
C GLU A 213 -25.93 23.07 -18.48
N GLN A 214 -26.44 22.37 -17.47
CA GLN A 214 -27.85 22.43 -17.06
C GLN A 214 -28.18 23.57 -16.07
N HIS A 215 -27.18 24.34 -15.62
CA HIS A 215 -27.31 25.33 -14.54
C HIS A 215 -27.88 24.76 -13.22
N LYS A 216 -27.54 23.51 -12.87
CA LYS A 216 -28.00 22.80 -11.66
C LYS A 216 -26.85 22.42 -10.72
N THR A 217 -25.88 23.32 -10.54
CA THR A 217 -24.70 23.09 -9.69
C THR A 217 -25.02 23.12 -8.19
N GLN A 218 -26.18 23.65 -7.80
CA GLN A 218 -26.60 23.74 -6.38
C GLN A 218 -26.66 22.39 -5.67
N ILE A 219 -26.95 21.30 -6.42
CA ILE A 219 -27.04 19.94 -5.89
C ILE A 219 -25.73 19.51 -5.21
N PHE A 220 -24.57 19.96 -5.70
CA PHE A 220 -23.26 19.61 -5.12
C PHE A 220 -23.02 20.23 -3.74
N TYR A 221 -23.69 21.34 -3.43
CA TYR A 221 -23.66 21.97 -2.11
C TYR A 221 -24.54 21.20 -1.14
N GLU A 222 -25.74 20.81 -1.58
CA GLU A 222 -26.71 20.07 -0.76
C GLU A 222 -26.18 18.70 -0.32
N ILE A 223 -25.51 17.98 -1.22
CA ILE A 223 -24.91 16.67 -0.91
C ILE A 223 -23.55 16.77 -0.19
N GLY A 224 -22.99 17.98 -0.03
CA GLY A 224 -21.70 18.20 0.62
C GLY A 224 -20.46 17.86 -0.21
N ALA A 225 -20.58 17.60 -1.51
CA ALA A 225 -19.46 17.21 -2.38
C ALA A 225 -18.36 18.28 -2.45
N VAL A 226 -18.74 19.57 -2.42
CA VAL A 226 -17.79 20.69 -2.48
C VAL A 226 -16.76 20.62 -1.35
N GLN A 227 -17.21 20.33 -0.12
CA GLN A 227 -16.31 20.28 1.04
C GLN A 227 -15.35 19.09 0.95
N SER A 228 -15.85 17.92 0.56
CA SER A 228 -15.02 16.72 0.35
C SER A 228 -13.98 16.92 -0.76
N LEU A 229 -14.34 17.60 -1.85
CA LEU A 229 -13.41 17.94 -2.94
C LEU A 229 -12.35 18.94 -2.47
N LYS A 230 -12.74 20.00 -1.72
CA LYS A 230 -11.78 20.96 -1.14
C LYS A 230 -10.76 20.24 -0.25
N ARG A 231 -11.24 19.34 0.60
CA ARG A 231 -10.39 18.50 1.45
C ARG A 231 -9.38 17.67 0.65
N ILE A 232 -9.80 17.01 -0.42
CA ILE A 232 -8.88 16.24 -1.28
C ILE A 232 -7.82 17.15 -1.92
N VAL A 233 -8.20 18.35 -2.37
CA VAL A 233 -7.23 19.30 -2.93
C VAL A 233 -6.20 19.73 -1.90
N SER A 234 -6.62 19.92 -0.64
CA SER A 234 -5.75 20.36 0.44
C SER A 234 -4.80 19.27 0.94
N TYR A 235 -5.26 18.01 1.08
CA TYR A 235 -4.50 16.95 1.76
C TYR A 235 -4.03 15.79 0.86
N SER A 236 -4.64 15.57 -0.32
CA SER A 236 -4.27 14.42 -1.15
C SER A 236 -2.89 14.59 -1.79
N ARG A 237 -2.08 13.52 -1.70
CA ARG A 237 -0.77 13.43 -2.36
C ARG A 237 -0.88 13.03 -3.83
N ASN A 238 -1.99 12.39 -4.23
CA ASN A 238 -2.15 11.92 -5.60
C ASN A 238 -2.44 13.11 -6.54
N VAL A 239 -1.63 13.21 -7.59
CA VAL A 239 -1.74 14.22 -8.64
C VAL A 239 -3.05 14.08 -9.42
N THR A 240 -3.47 12.86 -9.78
CA THR A 240 -4.68 12.61 -10.59
C THR A 240 -5.94 12.99 -9.83
N THR A 241 -6.13 12.49 -8.60
CA THR A 241 -7.26 12.84 -7.75
C THR A 241 -7.32 14.35 -7.47
N SER A 242 -6.17 14.96 -7.16
CA SER A 242 -6.09 16.40 -6.89
C SER A 242 -6.42 17.23 -8.14
N ALA A 243 -5.94 16.83 -9.32
CA ALA A 243 -6.24 17.51 -10.58
C ALA A 243 -7.72 17.44 -10.94
N LEU A 244 -8.33 16.25 -10.79
CA LEU A 244 -9.76 16.03 -11.02
C LEU A 244 -10.59 16.86 -10.04
N ALA A 245 -10.25 16.85 -8.74
CA ALA A 245 -10.98 17.62 -7.74
C ALA A 245 -10.91 19.13 -7.99
N LYS A 246 -9.74 19.67 -8.38
CA LYS A 246 -9.58 21.08 -8.79
C LYS A 246 -10.46 21.43 -9.98
N LYS A 247 -10.54 20.53 -10.96
CA LYS A 247 -11.37 20.71 -12.15
C LYS A 247 -12.85 20.70 -11.81
N SER A 248 -13.30 19.78 -10.97
CA SER A 248 -14.68 19.73 -10.45
C SER A 248 -15.05 21.02 -9.72
N LEU A 249 -14.20 21.50 -8.80
CA LEU A 249 -14.44 22.75 -8.08
C LEU A 249 -14.51 23.96 -9.02
N LYS A 250 -13.65 24.01 -10.04
CA LYS A 250 -13.69 25.08 -11.06
C LYS A 250 -15.00 25.07 -11.85
N MET A 251 -15.51 23.89 -12.24
CA MET A 251 -16.80 23.75 -12.92
C MET A 251 -17.98 24.15 -12.02
N MET A 252 -17.85 23.97 -10.70
CA MET A 252 -18.85 24.39 -9.72
C MET A 252 -18.80 25.90 -9.40
N GLY A 253 -17.80 26.64 -9.91
CA GLY A 253 -17.62 28.07 -9.63
C GLY A 253 -16.91 28.37 -8.31
N GLU A 254 -16.27 27.38 -7.69
CA GLU A 254 -15.63 27.52 -6.38
C GLU A 254 -14.15 27.94 -6.47
N ALA A 255 -13.70 28.68 -5.46
CA ALA A 255 -12.29 28.99 -5.30
C ALA A 255 -11.49 27.73 -4.95
N ILE A 256 -10.40 27.50 -5.68
CA ILE A 256 -9.55 26.33 -5.50
C ILE A 256 -8.67 26.52 -4.25
N PRO A 257 -8.72 25.61 -3.26
CA PRO A 257 -7.84 25.68 -2.09
C PRO A 257 -6.37 25.59 -2.48
N ARG A 258 -5.50 26.28 -1.73
CA ARG A 258 -4.05 26.12 -1.86
C ARG A 258 -3.64 24.79 -1.25
N ARG A 259 -2.72 24.07 -1.88
CA ARG A 259 -2.15 22.85 -1.28
C ARG A 259 -1.35 23.24 -0.04
N LEU A 260 -1.66 22.63 1.09
CA LEU A 260 -0.94 22.86 2.35
C LEU A 260 0.22 21.88 2.46
N SER A 261 1.30 22.29 3.13
CA SER A 261 2.42 21.39 3.40
C SER A 261 1.97 20.30 4.37
N PRO A 262 2.24 19.02 4.12
CA PRO A 262 1.85 17.96 5.06
C PRO A 262 2.67 17.99 6.35
N ALA A 263 3.84 18.66 6.38
CA ALA A 263 4.70 18.75 7.56
C ALA A 263 4.19 19.83 8.54
N VAL A 264 3.02 19.57 9.15
CA VAL A 264 2.34 20.50 10.08
C VAL A 264 3.22 20.97 11.23
N PRO A 265 4.06 20.12 11.88
CA PRO A 265 4.96 20.60 12.94
C PRO A 265 5.93 21.71 12.52
N ASN A 266 6.20 21.86 11.22
CA ASN A 266 7.13 22.85 10.69
C ASN A 266 6.42 24.10 10.12
N TRP A 267 5.11 24.20 10.24
CA TRP A 267 4.35 25.35 9.72
C TRP A 267 4.71 26.63 10.45
N LYS A 268 4.76 27.74 9.70
CA LYS A 268 4.85 29.09 10.26
C LYS A 268 3.45 29.69 10.39
N PRO A 269 3.30 30.85 11.06
CA PRO A 269 2.00 31.48 11.24
C PRO A 269 1.26 31.75 9.92
N CYS A 270 1.97 31.99 8.82
CA CYS A 270 1.37 32.20 7.49
C CYS A 270 0.66 30.95 6.94
N GLU A 271 1.22 29.75 7.13
CA GLU A 271 0.57 28.50 6.73
C GLU A 271 -0.67 28.24 7.59
N VAL A 272 -0.59 28.52 8.89
CA VAL A 272 -1.74 28.42 9.81
C VAL A 272 -2.88 29.34 9.36
N GLN A 273 -2.58 30.59 9.00
CA GLN A 273 -3.59 31.50 8.43
C GLN A 273 -4.21 30.96 7.14
N THR A 274 -3.39 30.40 6.25
CA THR A 274 -3.89 29.82 4.99
C THR A 274 -4.84 28.65 5.26
N TRP A 275 -4.52 27.81 6.24
CA TRP A 275 -5.40 26.73 6.68
C TRP A 275 -6.71 27.26 7.29
N LEU A 276 -6.66 28.26 8.17
CA LEU A 276 -7.85 28.91 8.76
C LEU A 276 -8.80 29.47 7.70
N GLN A 277 -8.26 30.08 6.65
CA GLN A 277 -9.06 30.57 5.52
C GLN A 277 -9.76 29.42 4.77
N GLN A 278 -9.07 28.29 4.59
CA GLN A 278 -9.63 27.13 3.87
C GLN A 278 -10.77 26.44 4.63
N ILE A 279 -10.69 26.38 5.96
CA ILE A 279 -11.75 25.80 6.80
C ILE A 279 -12.91 26.78 7.06
N GLY A 280 -12.86 27.99 6.48
CA GLY A 280 -13.92 29.00 6.60
C GLY A 280 -13.91 29.78 7.90
N LEU A 281 -12.77 29.87 8.59
CA LEU A 281 -12.57 30.62 9.84
C LEU A 281 -11.67 31.85 9.65
N SER A 282 -11.82 32.53 8.50
CA SER A 282 -11.02 33.69 8.11
C SER A 282 -11.14 34.87 9.10
N SER A 283 -12.25 35.00 9.82
CA SER A 283 -12.46 36.05 10.83
C SER A 283 -11.46 35.98 12.00
N TYR A 284 -10.87 34.81 12.25
CA TYR A 284 -9.93 34.60 13.35
C TYR A 284 -8.46 34.66 12.92
N CYS A 285 -8.16 34.80 11.61
CA CYS A 285 -6.79 34.80 11.09
C CYS A 285 -5.89 35.88 11.71
N GLN A 286 -6.45 37.05 12.01
CA GLN A 286 -5.69 38.15 12.61
C GLN A 286 -5.26 37.80 14.03
N ARG A 287 -6.16 37.19 14.82
CA ARG A 287 -5.88 36.83 16.20
C ARG A 287 -4.82 35.73 16.32
N PHE A 288 -4.86 34.74 15.45
CA PHE A 288 -3.83 33.69 15.37
C PHE A 288 -2.46 34.26 14.98
N LEU A 289 -2.42 35.30 14.15
CA LEU A 289 -1.16 35.95 13.76
C LEU A 289 -0.59 36.83 14.86
N GLU A 290 -1.44 37.58 15.58
CA GLU A 290 -1.03 38.40 16.73
C GLU A 290 -0.41 37.57 17.85
N LEU A 291 -0.91 36.35 18.05
CA LEU A 291 -0.38 35.40 19.03
C LEU A 291 0.73 34.50 18.45
N GLU A 292 1.16 34.76 17.21
CA GLU A 292 2.21 34.03 16.50
C GLU A 292 2.00 32.50 16.51
N VAL A 293 0.75 32.04 16.41
CA VAL A 293 0.42 30.62 16.45
C VAL A 293 0.99 29.92 15.23
N ASP A 294 2.01 29.09 15.46
CA ASP A 294 2.66 28.28 14.45
C ASP A 294 2.13 26.83 14.45
N GLY A 295 2.75 25.96 13.64
CA GLY A 295 2.32 24.57 13.51
C GLY A 295 2.43 23.74 14.79
N ASP A 296 3.45 23.99 15.61
CA ASP A 296 3.66 23.30 16.88
C ASP A 296 2.56 23.67 17.88
N LEU A 297 2.34 24.98 18.07
CA LEU A 297 1.27 25.49 18.93
C LEU A 297 -0.12 25.03 18.47
N LEU A 298 -0.38 25.06 17.16
CA LEU A 298 -1.65 24.62 16.58
C LEU A 298 -1.97 23.16 16.91
N LEU A 299 -0.97 22.28 16.92
CA LEU A 299 -1.15 20.87 17.20
C LEU A 299 -1.43 20.59 18.68
N VAL A 300 -1.06 21.49 19.59
CA VAL A 300 -1.22 21.31 21.05
C VAL A 300 -2.41 22.08 21.63
N ILE A 301 -3.04 22.93 20.82
CA ILE A 301 -4.11 23.83 21.25
C ILE A 301 -5.30 23.11 21.89
N SER A 302 -5.81 23.67 22.98
CA SER A 302 -6.93 23.13 23.76
C SER A 302 -8.22 23.96 23.60
N ASP A 303 -9.35 23.44 24.08
CA ASP A 303 -10.64 24.17 24.03
C ASP A 303 -10.61 25.46 24.87
N SER A 304 -9.85 25.49 25.97
CA SER A 304 -9.66 26.68 26.80
C SER A 304 -8.89 27.76 26.05
N ASP A 305 -7.78 27.41 25.40
CA ASP A 305 -6.95 28.36 24.65
C ASP A 305 -7.78 29.00 23.49
N LEU A 306 -8.63 28.19 22.85
CA LEU A 306 -9.54 28.66 21.81
C LEU A 306 -10.56 29.67 22.35
N MET A 307 -11.02 29.49 23.58
CA MET A 307 -12.04 30.35 24.20
C MET A 307 -11.45 31.62 24.81
N GLU A 308 -10.38 31.48 25.59
CA GLU A 308 -9.80 32.55 26.41
C GLU A 308 -8.87 33.44 25.59
N ASP A 309 -7.91 32.86 24.87
CA ASP A 309 -6.88 33.64 24.18
C ASP A 309 -7.27 34.02 22.75
N LEU A 310 -7.88 33.09 22.02
CA LEU A 310 -8.26 33.24 20.62
C LEU A 310 -9.66 33.82 20.40
N GLY A 311 -10.46 33.94 21.46
CA GLY A 311 -11.77 34.60 21.41
C GLY A 311 -12.86 33.84 20.66
N ILE A 312 -12.74 32.52 20.49
CA ILE A 312 -13.77 31.68 19.87
C ILE A 312 -14.80 31.30 20.95
N THR A 313 -15.68 32.24 21.28
CA THR A 313 -16.68 32.09 22.35
C THR A 313 -17.76 31.06 22.06
N SER A 314 -18.16 30.91 20.79
CA SER A 314 -19.17 29.94 20.36
C SER A 314 -18.65 28.51 20.48
N SER A 315 -19.30 27.71 21.35
CA SER A 315 -18.96 26.30 21.55
C SER A 315 -19.14 25.45 20.29
N ILE A 316 -20.08 25.81 19.41
CA ILE A 316 -20.29 25.12 18.12
C ILE A 316 -19.13 25.42 17.17
N THR A 317 -18.65 26.67 17.14
CA THR A 317 -17.50 27.06 16.32
C THR A 317 -16.23 26.38 16.81
N ARG A 318 -16.01 26.30 18.12
CA ARG A 318 -14.88 25.53 18.68
C ARG A 318 -14.95 24.04 18.34
N LYS A 319 -16.12 23.41 18.47
CA LYS A 319 -16.31 22.01 18.04
C LYS A 319 -16.02 21.82 16.56
N ARG A 320 -16.42 22.77 15.70
CA ARG A 320 -16.09 22.74 14.27
C ARG A 320 -14.58 22.85 14.06
N PHE A 321 -13.92 23.80 14.71
CA PHE A 321 -12.47 23.97 14.66
C PHE A 321 -11.73 22.70 15.09
N LEU A 322 -12.08 22.11 16.23
CA LEU A 322 -11.45 20.89 16.75
C LEU A 322 -11.66 19.69 15.82
N ARG A 323 -12.79 19.62 15.11
CA ARG A 323 -13.03 18.60 14.07
C ARG A 323 -12.08 18.78 12.89
N GLU A 324 -11.94 19.99 12.37
CA GLU A 324 -11.00 20.27 11.27
C GLU A 324 -9.54 20.07 11.71
N LEU A 325 -9.21 20.39 12.97
CA LEU A 325 -7.89 20.13 13.55
C LEU A 325 -7.62 18.62 13.68
N THR A 326 -8.62 17.83 14.07
CA THR A 326 -8.52 16.37 14.13
C THR A 326 -8.21 15.79 12.75
N GLU A 327 -8.84 16.33 11.71
CA GLU A 327 -8.56 15.96 10.33
C GLU A 327 -7.14 16.35 9.91
N LEU A 328 -6.71 17.58 10.21
CA LEU A 328 -5.34 18.04 9.96
C LEU A 328 -4.30 17.13 10.63
N LYS A 329 -4.51 16.78 11.92
CA LYS A 329 -3.65 15.86 12.68
C LYS A 329 -3.61 14.45 12.06
N THR A 330 -4.71 14.00 11.48
CA THR A 330 -4.79 12.68 10.84
C THR A 330 -3.97 12.64 9.55
N TYR A 331 -3.97 13.70 8.73
CA TYR A 331 -3.23 13.74 7.46
C TYR A 331 -1.79 14.29 7.58
N ALA A 332 -1.41 14.80 8.75
CA ALA A 332 -0.09 15.35 8.98
C ALA A 332 1.03 14.32 8.80
N ASN A 333 2.17 14.83 8.31
CA ASN A 333 3.43 14.11 8.23
C ASN A 333 4.27 14.44 9.47
N TYR A 334 4.53 13.41 10.27
CA TYR A 334 5.29 13.48 11.53
C TYR A 334 6.74 13.00 11.39
N SER A 335 7.24 12.74 10.18
CA SER A 335 8.61 12.23 9.95
C SER A 335 9.74 13.06 10.58
N THR A 336 9.52 14.34 10.88
CA THR A 336 10.51 15.19 11.56
C THR A 336 10.60 14.96 13.06
N CYS A 337 9.54 14.45 13.69
CA CYS A 337 9.49 14.23 15.14
C CYS A 337 9.29 12.76 15.53
N ASP A 338 8.81 11.89 14.62
CA ASP A 338 8.50 10.48 14.88
C ASP A 338 9.50 9.52 14.24
N PRO A 339 10.67 9.26 14.87
CA PRO A 339 11.68 8.35 14.33
C PRO A 339 11.27 6.87 14.42
N SER A 340 10.34 6.52 15.31
CA SER A 340 9.92 5.12 15.55
C SER A 340 8.63 4.72 14.80
N ASN A 341 8.10 5.65 14.00
CA ASN A 341 6.90 5.49 13.19
C ASN A 341 5.64 5.11 13.98
N VAL A 342 5.44 5.76 15.14
CA VAL A 342 4.23 5.67 15.97
C VAL A 342 2.99 6.06 15.16
N ALA A 343 3.11 7.00 14.22
CA ALA A 343 2.00 7.47 13.39
C ALA A 343 1.38 6.36 12.54
N ASP A 344 2.22 5.54 11.90
CA ASP A 344 1.76 4.42 11.07
C ASP A 344 1.25 3.27 11.95
N TRP A 345 1.89 3.03 13.10
CA TRP A 345 1.40 2.06 14.07
C TRP A 345 -0.01 2.40 14.58
N LEU A 346 -0.25 3.65 15.00
CA LEU A 346 -1.59 4.11 15.40
C LEU A 346 -2.60 3.95 14.27
N GLY A 347 -2.20 4.34 13.05
CA GLY A 347 -3.03 4.20 11.86
C GLY A 347 -3.41 2.75 11.54
N SER A 348 -2.54 1.78 11.85
CA SER A 348 -2.82 0.36 11.64
C SER A 348 -3.93 -0.18 12.56
N ILE A 349 -4.08 0.40 13.76
CA ILE A 349 -5.16 0.05 14.71
C ILE A 349 -6.48 0.67 14.24
N ASP A 350 -6.45 1.98 13.99
CA ASP A 350 -7.56 2.75 13.43
C ASP A 350 -6.97 3.98 12.73
N PRO A 351 -7.31 4.25 11.47
CA PRO A 351 -6.79 5.43 10.76
C PRO A 351 -6.98 6.74 11.54
N ARG A 352 -8.05 6.85 12.35
CA ARG A 352 -8.34 8.03 13.17
C ARG A 352 -7.37 8.20 14.34
N PHE A 353 -6.68 7.16 14.79
CA PHE A 353 -5.76 7.24 15.94
C PHE A 353 -4.48 7.99 15.60
N ARG A 354 -4.17 8.16 14.31
CA ARG A 354 -3.06 9.00 13.86
C ARG A 354 -3.12 10.43 14.39
N GLN A 355 -4.30 10.92 14.75
CA GLN A 355 -4.47 12.22 15.40
C GLN A 355 -3.70 12.37 16.73
N TYR A 356 -3.39 11.27 17.42
CA TYR A 356 -2.71 11.27 18.72
C TYR A 356 -1.18 11.27 18.62
N THR A 357 -0.64 11.10 17.41
CA THR A 357 0.80 10.96 17.17
C THR A 357 1.61 12.07 17.81
N TYR A 358 1.21 13.33 17.59
CA TYR A 358 2.01 14.47 18.02
C TYR A 358 2.21 14.51 19.54
N HIS A 359 1.14 14.30 20.31
CA HIS A 359 1.22 14.30 21.77
C HIS A 359 2.03 13.12 22.32
N LEU A 360 1.89 11.93 21.74
CA LEU A 360 2.68 10.76 22.13
C LEU A 360 4.18 11.00 21.92
N VAL A 361 4.53 11.50 20.75
CA VAL A 361 5.92 11.79 20.37
C VAL A 361 6.50 12.94 21.20
N GLN A 362 5.72 13.98 21.50
CA GLN A 362 6.16 15.12 22.31
C GLN A 362 6.48 14.73 23.77
N VAL A 363 5.76 13.75 24.32
CA VAL A 363 6.06 13.16 25.64
C VAL A 363 7.32 12.28 25.58
N GLY A 364 7.84 11.97 24.39
CA GLY A 364 9.00 11.09 24.18
C GLY A 364 8.63 9.62 24.07
N MET A 365 7.36 9.30 23.80
CA MET A 365 6.95 7.92 23.57
C MET A 365 7.38 7.45 22.19
N ASP A 366 8.12 6.35 22.17
CA ASP A 366 8.50 5.59 21.00
C ASP A 366 7.86 4.19 20.96
N ARG A 367 8.06 3.47 19.87
CA ARG A 367 7.51 2.11 19.70
C ARG A 367 7.98 1.12 20.77
N ALA A 368 9.12 1.34 21.41
CA ALA A 368 9.68 0.47 22.45
C ALA A 368 9.08 0.75 23.85
N SER A 369 8.68 1.99 24.13
CA SER A 369 8.08 2.42 25.39
C SER A 369 6.56 2.18 25.45
N LEU A 370 5.88 2.17 24.29
CA LEU A 370 4.43 1.95 24.18
C LEU A 370 3.90 0.75 24.98
N PRO A 371 4.57 -0.42 25.03
CA PRO A 371 4.03 -1.55 25.79
C PRO A 371 3.98 -1.36 27.31
N THR A 372 4.76 -0.41 27.84
CA THR A 372 4.82 -0.10 29.27
C THR A 372 3.87 1.02 29.69
N VAL A 373 3.15 1.62 28.72
CA VAL A 373 2.29 2.78 28.97
C VAL A 373 1.06 2.42 29.79
N THR A 374 0.66 3.32 30.68
CA THR A 374 -0.56 3.17 31.50
C THR A 374 -1.74 3.97 30.92
N ASP A 375 -2.97 3.59 31.31
CA ASP A 375 -4.17 4.36 30.95
C ASP A 375 -4.12 5.80 31.46
N THR A 376 -3.53 6.01 32.64
CA THR A 376 -3.38 7.34 33.23
C THR A 376 -2.46 8.23 32.42
N GLN A 377 -1.30 7.73 31.98
CA GLN A 377 -0.36 8.46 31.12
C GLN A 377 -1.00 8.80 29.77
N LEU A 378 -1.74 7.87 29.16
CA LEU A 378 -2.46 8.13 27.92
C LEU A 378 -3.54 9.22 28.07
N LEU A 379 -4.17 9.33 29.25
CA LEU A 379 -5.18 10.35 29.53
C LEU A 379 -4.55 11.71 29.83
N THR A 380 -3.59 11.79 30.74
CA THR A 380 -3.04 13.05 31.24
C THR A 380 -1.99 13.64 30.30
N ASP A 381 -1.06 12.80 29.85
CA ASP A 381 0.15 13.26 29.17
C ASP A 381 -0.08 13.24 27.66
N CYS A 382 -0.68 12.18 27.14
CA CYS A 382 -0.96 12.01 25.70
C CYS A 382 -2.32 12.59 25.26
N ARG A 383 -3.13 13.08 26.21
CA ARG A 383 -4.46 13.72 25.98
C ARG A 383 -5.45 12.87 25.18
N VAL A 384 -5.40 11.55 25.33
CA VAL A 384 -6.39 10.63 24.73
C VAL A 384 -7.62 10.54 25.63
N HIS A 385 -8.52 11.53 25.54
CA HIS A 385 -9.67 11.64 26.45
C HIS A 385 -10.67 10.49 26.34
N LEU A 386 -10.82 9.89 25.16
CA LEU A 386 -11.76 8.78 24.92
C LEU A 386 -11.22 7.48 25.52
N ALA A 387 -11.87 6.99 26.58
CA ALA A 387 -11.47 5.76 27.27
C ALA A 387 -11.43 4.54 26.36
N PHE A 388 -12.34 4.44 25.40
CA PHE A 388 -12.34 3.35 24.43
C PHE A 388 -11.13 3.39 23.49
N HIS A 389 -10.66 4.58 23.10
CA HIS A 389 -9.46 4.72 22.29
C HIS A 389 -8.24 4.27 23.08
N ARG A 390 -8.12 4.70 24.33
CA ARG A 390 -7.03 4.25 25.23
C ARG A 390 -7.03 2.74 25.39
N ALA A 391 -8.18 2.12 25.65
CA ALA A 391 -8.28 0.67 25.78
C ALA A 391 -7.78 -0.06 24.52
N ARG A 392 -8.17 0.39 23.32
CA ARG A 392 -7.70 -0.21 22.05
C ARG A 392 -6.20 0.00 21.83
N ILE A 393 -5.68 1.19 22.12
CA ILE A 393 -4.26 1.50 22.01
C ILE A 393 -3.45 0.63 22.99
N LEU A 394 -3.89 0.48 24.23
CA LEU A 394 -3.24 -0.36 25.24
C LEU A 394 -3.26 -1.84 24.86
N LEU A 395 -4.37 -2.35 24.33
CA LEU A 395 -4.45 -3.73 23.85
C LEU A 395 -3.45 -3.98 22.72
N ALA A 396 -3.43 -3.12 21.70
CA ALA A 396 -2.48 -3.24 20.60
C ALA A 396 -1.01 -3.03 21.05
N ALA A 397 -0.77 -2.16 22.03
CA ALA A 397 0.57 -1.94 22.57
C ALA A 397 1.10 -3.16 23.33
N ARG A 398 0.23 -3.92 24.00
CA ARG A 398 0.61 -5.20 24.64
C ARG A 398 0.90 -6.30 23.62
N GLU A 399 0.24 -6.28 22.46
CA GLU A 399 0.53 -7.21 21.38
C GLU A 399 1.94 -7.01 20.80
N LEU A 400 2.53 -5.82 20.93
CA LEU A 400 3.93 -5.59 20.57
C LEU A 400 4.94 -6.35 21.46
N LEU A 401 4.52 -6.83 22.65
CA LEU A 401 5.35 -7.66 23.55
C LEU A 401 5.27 -9.15 23.24
N LEU A 402 4.23 -9.59 22.51
CA LEU A 402 4.17 -10.98 22.08
C LEU A 402 5.32 -11.19 21.10
N PRO A 403 6.16 -12.22 21.28
CA PRO A 403 7.20 -12.52 20.31
C PRO A 403 6.51 -12.80 18.98
N CYS A 404 6.60 -11.85 18.07
CA CYS A 404 6.18 -12.04 16.70
C CYS A 404 6.87 -13.33 16.19
N LEU A 405 6.09 -14.19 15.52
CA LEU A 405 6.65 -15.20 14.62
C LEU A 405 7.70 -14.52 13.71
N PRO A 406 8.81 -15.21 13.38
CA PRO A 406 10.03 -14.56 12.95
C PRO A 406 9.89 -13.96 11.56
N ASP A 407 9.46 -12.70 11.50
CA ASP A 407 9.76 -11.79 10.40
C ASP A 407 10.66 -10.67 10.94
N SER A 408 11.96 -10.89 10.71
CA SER A 408 12.94 -9.85 10.40
C SER A 408 13.09 -8.67 11.37
N CYS A 409 13.39 -8.91 12.65
CA CYS A 409 14.16 -7.95 13.48
C CYS A 409 14.69 -8.54 14.80
N ASN A 410 15.22 -9.76 14.80
CA ASN A 410 16.09 -10.19 15.90
C ASN A 410 17.51 -9.64 15.67
N ASN A 411 17.73 -8.39 16.09
CA ASN A 411 19.07 -7.96 16.51
C ASN A 411 19.38 -8.67 17.83
N SER A 412 19.69 -9.96 17.75
CA SER A 412 20.30 -10.67 18.87
C SER A 412 21.72 -10.12 19.04
N CYS A 413 21.96 -9.44 20.16
CA CYS A 413 23.29 -9.08 20.64
C CYS A 413 24.21 -10.32 20.69
N SER A 414 24.93 -10.59 19.61
CA SER A 414 26.25 -11.21 19.66
C SER A 414 27.27 -10.10 19.41
N GLU A 415 28.19 -9.86 20.34
CA GLU A 415 29.14 -8.73 20.33
C GLU A 415 30.21 -8.76 19.20
N GLY A 416 29.90 -9.31 18.04
CA GLY A 416 30.80 -9.43 16.88
C GLY A 416 30.06 -9.46 15.54
N PRO A 417 30.73 -9.05 14.44
CA PRO A 417 30.17 -9.12 13.09
C PRO A 417 29.92 -10.58 12.66
N ASP A 418 28.92 -10.84 11.82
CA ASP A 418 28.68 -12.18 11.29
C ASP A 418 29.67 -12.55 10.17
N VAL A 419 30.09 -11.55 9.38
CA VAL A 419 31.01 -11.72 8.26
C VAL A 419 32.13 -10.68 8.33
N PHE A 420 33.37 -11.15 8.21
CA PHE A 420 34.54 -10.30 7.98
C PHE A 420 34.97 -10.43 6.52
N ILE A 421 35.09 -9.31 5.81
CA ILE A 421 35.55 -9.28 4.41
C ILE A 421 37.00 -8.80 4.35
N SER A 422 37.91 -9.70 3.97
CA SER A 422 39.30 -9.40 3.65
C SER A 422 39.45 -9.17 2.14
N TYR A 423 40.13 -8.10 1.74
CA TYR A 423 40.30 -7.73 0.33
C TYR A 423 41.59 -6.94 0.09
N ARG A 424 42.11 -7.01 -1.14
CA ARG A 424 43.23 -6.15 -1.56
C ARG A 424 42.72 -4.73 -1.82
N ARG A 425 43.19 -3.74 -1.07
CA ARG A 425 42.75 -2.33 -1.21
C ARG A 425 42.86 -1.75 -2.63
N THR A 426 43.90 -2.15 -3.37
CA THR A 426 44.19 -1.62 -4.71
C THR A 426 43.27 -2.15 -5.81
N THR A 427 42.80 -3.39 -5.70
CA THR A 427 42.06 -4.06 -6.79
C THR A 427 40.70 -4.62 -6.37
N GLY A 428 40.49 -4.93 -5.09
CA GLY A 428 39.27 -5.60 -4.59
C GLY A 428 38.30 -4.71 -3.83
N SER A 429 38.55 -3.39 -3.73
CA SER A 429 37.73 -2.46 -2.92
C SER A 429 36.28 -2.33 -3.42
N GLN A 430 36.10 -2.34 -4.74
CA GLN A 430 34.77 -2.24 -5.37
C GLN A 430 33.93 -3.49 -5.08
N LEU A 431 34.48 -4.68 -5.29
CA LEU A 431 33.79 -5.95 -5.02
C LEU A 431 33.50 -6.14 -3.53
N ALA A 432 34.44 -5.81 -2.65
CA ALA A 432 34.23 -5.89 -1.20
C ALA A 432 33.09 -4.97 -0.72
N SER A 433 33.00 -3.76 -1.29
CA SER A 433 31.91 -2.82 -0.99
C SER A 433 30.56 -3.35 -1.49
N LEU A 434 30.54 -3.95 -2.68
CA LEU A 434 29.34 -4.55 -3.26
C LEU A 434 28.83 -5.73 -2.42
N LEU A 435 29.73 -6.66 -2.06
CA LEU A 435 29.42 -7.79 -1.19
C LEU A 435 28.87 -7.32 0.16
N LYS A 436 29.45 -6.27 0.75
CA LYS A 436 28.94 -5.67 1.99
C LYS A 436 27.50 -5.20 1.84
N VAL A 437 27.17 -4.43 0.79
CA VAL A 437 25.81 -3.92 0.57
C VAL A 437 24.82 -5.07 0.39
N HIS A 438 25.13 -6.06 -0.45
CA HIS A 438 24.24 -7.19 -0.70
C HIS A 438 24.02 -8.05 0.55
N LEU A 439 25.07 -8.30 1.35
CA LEU A 439 24.94 -9.05 2.59
C LEU A 439 24.17 -8.27 3.67
N GLN A 440 24.35 -6.95 3.76
CA GLN A 440 23.61 -6.10 4.69
C GLN A 440 22.12 -6.01 4.33
N LEU A 441 21.78 -5.91 3.03
CA LEU A 441 20.40 -5.96 2.56
C LEU A 441 19.69 -7.29 2.91
N ARG A 442 20.47 -8.36 3.13
CA ARG A 442 19.99 -9.68 3.53
C ARG A 442 20.10 -9.94 5.05
N GLY A 443 20.40 -8.90 5.84
CA GLY A 443 20.39 -8.95 7.30
C GLY A 443 21.68 -9.39 8.00
N PHE A 444 22.81 -9.49 7.28
CA PHE A 444 24.10 -9.84 7.91
C PHE A 444 24.85 -8.61 8.44
N SER A 445 25.42 -8.73 9.64
CA SER A 445 26.39 -7.74 10.13
C SER A 445 27.75 -7.97 9.48
N VAL A 446 28.16 -7.07 8.59
CA VAL A 446 29.39 -7.20 7.80
C VAL A 446 30.42 -6.14 8.19
N PHE A 447 31.63 -6.59 8.52
CA PHE A 447 32.78 -5.74 8.77
C PHE A 447 33.74 -5.73 7.57
N ILE A 448 34.13 -4.53 7.14
CA ILE A 448 35.11 -4.28 6.08
C ILE A 448 36.15 -3.30 6.63
N ASP A 449 37.42 -3.49 6.28
CA ASP A 449 38.50 -2.58 6.67
C ASP A 449 38.40 -1.24 5.91
N VAL A 450 37.80 -0.21 6.53
CA VAL A 450 37.70 1.15 5.97
C VAL A 450 38.75 2.05 6.63
N GLU A 451 39.45 2.82 5.80
CA GLU A 451 40.58 3.75 6.05
C GLU A 451 40.48 4.75 7.25
N LYS A 452 39.39 4.75 8.05
CA LYS A 452 39.10 5.77 9.09
C LYS A 452 39.27 5.27 10.53
N LEU A 453 40.36 4.58 10.84
CA LEU A 453 40.73 4.29 12.23
C LEU A 453 42.14 4.84 12.50
N GLU A 454 42.18 5.89 13.33
CA GLU A 454 43.35 6.70 13.68
C GLU A 454 44.61 5.86 14.02
N ALA A 455 45.75 6.32 13.51
CA ALA A 455 47.04 5.69 13.64
C ALA A 455 47.43 5.40 15.11
N GLY A 456 47.70 4.13 15.42
CA GLY A 456 48.43 3.76 16.64
C GLY A 456 48.04 2.44 17.33
N LYS A 457 46.84 1.90 17.11
CA LYS A 457 46.37 0.62 17.72
C LYS A 457 45.54 -0.24 16.76
N PHE A 458 46.03 -0.38 15.52
CA PHE A 458 45.29 -1.02 14.43
C PHE A 458 45.34 -2.57 14.48
N GLU A 459 46.48 -3.14 14.88
CA GLU A 459 46.70 -4.61 14.90
C GLU A 459 45.73 -5.34 15.84
N ASP A 460 45.60 -4.87 17.08
CA ASP A 460 44.79 -5.55 18.10
C ASP A 460 43.28 -5.56 17.75
N LYS A 461 42.77 -4.45 17.21
CA LYS A 461 41.34 -4.33 16.84
C LYS A 461 41.01 -5.18 15.62
N LEU A 462 41.87 -5.21 14.62
CA LEU A 462 41.66 -6.02 13.41
C LEU A 462 41.66 -7.52 13.76
N ILE A 463 42.65 -7.97 14.55
CA ILE A 463 42.75 -9.35 15.03
C ILE A 463 41.53 -9.71 15.88
N GLN A 464 41.08 -8.81 16.76
CA GLN A 464 39.89 -9.03 17.58
C GLN A 464 38.62 -9.15 16.72
N SER A 465 38.48 -8.33 15.66
CA SER A 465 37.35 -8.40 14.73
C SER A 465 37.34 -9.72 13.94
N VAL A 466 38.49 -10.20 13.47
CA VAL A 466 38.60 -11.51 12.80
C VAL A 466 38.27 -12.66 13.77
N LYS A 467 38.74 -12.59 15.02
CA LYS A 467 38.40 -13.59 16.05
C LYS A 467 36.91 -13.59 16.41
N LYS A 468 36.28 -12.42 16.45
CA LYS A 468 34.85 -12.26 16.75
C LYS A 468 33.94 -12.67 15.59
N ALA A 469 34.41 -12.57 14.34
CA ALA A 469 33.61 -12.89 13.17
C ALA A 469 33.26 -14.39 13.09
N LYS A 470 32.04 -14.72 12.64
CA LYS A 470 31.63 -16.12 12.43
C LYS A 470 32.20 -16.66 11.11
N ASN A 471 32.08 -15.86 10.05
CA ASN A 471 32.53 -16.21 8.71
C ASN A 471 33.62 -15.24 8.21
N PHE A 472 34.51 -15.75 7.36
CA PHE A 472 35.59 -14.99 6.76
C PHE A 472 35.48 -15.06 5.23
N VAL A 473 35.15 -13.95 4.58
CA VAL A 473 35.05 -13.87 3.12
C VAL A 473 36.34 -13.25 2.59
N LEU A 474 37.01 -13.94 1.68
CA LEU A 474 38.27 -13.49 1.08
C LEU A 474 38.05 -13.08 -0.37
N VAL A 475 38.20 -11.80 -0.67
CA VAL A 475 38.07 -11.26 -2.03
C VAL A 475 39.41 -11.39 -2.76
N LEU A 476 39.44 -12.28 -3.74
CA LEU A 476 40.59 -12.57 -4.60
C LEU A 476 40.38 -11.87 -5.95
N SER A 477 40.78 -10.60 -6.02
CA SER A 477 40.86 -9.81 -7.26
C SER A 477 42.21 -10.03 -7.96
N GLU A 478 42.38 -9.48 -9.17
CA GLU A 478 43.68 -9.47 -9.86
C GLU A 478 44.81 -9.04 -8.92
N LYS A 479 45.89 -9.85 -8.88
CA LYS A 479 47.10 -9.61 -8.07
C LYS A 479 46.85 -9.53 -6.55
N ALA A 480 45.76 -10.11 -6.05
CA ALA A 480 45.40 -10.04 -4.63
C ALA A 480 46.48 -10.65 -3.71
N LEU A 481 47.10 -11.76 -4.12
CA LEU A 481 48.10 -12.50 -3.33
C LEU A 481 49.56 -12.15 -3.69
N ASP A 482 49.81 -11.25 -4.65
CA ASP A 482 51.16 -11.00 -5.17
C ASP A 482 52.14 -10.53 -4.09
N LYS A 483 51.68 -9.71 -3.14
CA LYS A 483 52.50 -9.23 -2.02
C LYS A 483 52.61 -10.21 -0.87
N CYS A 484 51.79 -11.27 -0.87
CA CYS A 484 51.90 -12.36 0.10
C CYS A 484 52.93 -13.42 -0.35
N MET A 485 53.31 -13.44 -1.63
CA MET A 485 54.32 -14.36 -2.15
C MET A 485 55.70 -14.05 -1.54
N GLY A 486 56.32 -15.04 -0.90
CA GLY A 486 57.61 -14.90 -0.24
C GLY A 486 57.62 -14.06 1.04
N ASP A 487 56.46 -13.69 1.60
CA ASP A 487 56.36 -12.89 2.83
C ASP A 487 56.50 -13.77 4.09
N THR A 488 57.72 -14.27 4.36
CA THR A 488 57.99 -15.07 5.57
C THR A 488 57.97 -14.26 6.87
N GLU A 489 58.00 -12.93 6.77
CA GLU A 489 58.01 -12.01 7.92
C GLU A 489 56.60 -11.51 8.30
N MET A 490 55.53 -12.00 7.64
CA MET A 490 54.13 -11.59 7.84
C MET A 490 53.94 -10.08 7.83
N LYS A 491 54.54 -9.36 6.86
CA LYS A 491 54.41 -7.90 6.76
C LYS A 491 53.09 -7.48 6.12
N ASP A 492 52.53 -8.29 5.22
CA ASP A 492 51.29 -7.92 4.52
C ASP A 492 50.05 -8.20 5.38
N TRP A 493 49.11 -7.26 5.37
CA TRP A 493 47.89 -7.36 6.19
C TRP A 493 46.97 -8.50 5.76
N VAL A 494 46.83 -8.71 4.45
CA VAL A 494 46.01 -9.81 3.90
C VAL A 494 46.61 -11.14 4.35
N HIS A 495 47.95 -11.26 4.34
CA HIS A 495 48.64 -12.44 4.86
C HIS A 495 48.32 -12.67 6.36
N LYS A 496 48.47 -11.66 7.21
CA LYS A 496 48.12 -11.74 8.65
C LYS A 496 46.66 -12.15 8.89
N GLU A 497 45.72 -11.55 8.16
CA GLU A 497 44.27 -11.84 8.30
C GLU A 497 43.93 -13.28 7.95
N ILE A 498 44.49 -13.79 6.85
CA ILE A 498 44.22 -15.15 6.39
C ILE A 498 44.79 -16.18 7.37
N VAL A 499 46.04 -16.00 7.82
CA VAL A 499 46.65 -16.90 8.80
C VAL A 499 45.86 -16.89 10.11
N MET A 500 45.37 -15.72 10.54
CA MET A 500 44.50 -15.61 11.72
C MET A 500 43.16 -16.33 11.52
N ALA A 501 42.53 -16.19 10.35
CA ALA A 501 41.28 -16.88 10.04
C ALA A 501 41.44 -18.41 10.03
N MET A 502 42.57 -18.91 9.50
CA MET A 502 42.90 -20.34 9.51
C MET A 502 43.20 -20.85 10.92
N ASN A 503 44.02 -20.13 11.70
CA ASN A 503 44.36 -20.50 13.08
C ASN A 503 43.13 -20.50 14.00
N SER A 504 42.13 -19.66 13.72
CA SER A 504 40.87 -19.61 14.47
C SER A 504 39.78 -20.52 13.91
N GLY A 505 40.07 -21.34 12.89
CA GLY A 505 39.14 -22.32 12.33
C GLY A 505 37.87 -21.72 11.75
N LYS A 506 37.95 -20.50 11.17
CA LYS A 506 36.79 -19.82 10.59
C LYS A 506 36.35 -20.48 9.29
N ASN A 507 35.07 -20.30 8.95
CA ASN A 507 34.56 -20.65 7.64
C ASN A 507 35.09 -19.65 6.60
N ILE A 508 36.10 -20.06 5.84
CA ILE A 508 36.75 -19.24 4.80
C ILE A 508 36.03 -19.46 3.47
N VAL A 509 35.48 -18.39 2.89
CA VAL A 509 34.80 -18.40 1.60
C VAL A 509 35.55 -17.48 0.63
N PRO A 510 36.42 -18.04 -0.26
CA PRO A 510 37.10 -17.25 -1.27
C PRO A 510 36.13 -16.85 -2.39
N VAL A 511 36.13 -15.56 -2.76
CA VAL A 511 35.38 -15.02 -3.90
C VAL A 511 36.39 -14.51 -4.92
N THR A 512 36.45 -15.14 -6.09
CA THR A 512 37.43 -14.85 -7.13
C THR A 512 36.85 -13.94 -8.21
N ASP A 513 37.58 -12.89 -8.56
CA ASP A 513 37.27 -11.93 -9.62
C ASP A 513 38.50 -11.75 -10.51
N HIS A 514 38.42 -12.25 -11.76
CA HIS A 514 39.53 -12.28 -12.72
C HIS A 514 40.87 -12.77 -12.13
N PHE A 515 40.83 -13.67 -11.14
CA PHE A 515 42.00 -14.11 -10.38
C PHE A 515 42.51 -15.48 -10.80
N THR A 516 43.83 -15.60 -10.96
CA THR A 516 44.53 -16.87 -11.22
C THR A 516 45.23 -17.35 -9.96
N TRP A 517 44.99 -18.60 -9.57
CA TRP A 517 45.63 -19.21 -8.42
C TRP A 517 47.15 -19.35 -8.63
N PRO A 518 47.99 -18.85 -7.70
CA PRO A 518 49.44 -18.99 -7.79
C PRO A 518 49.91 -20.41 -7.43
N ASP A 519 51.15 -20.73 -7.82
CA ASP A 519 51.76 -22.02 -7.51
C ASP A 519 51.90 -22.25 -6.01
N SER A 520 51.65 -23.49 -5.56
CA SER A 520 51.71 -23.85 -4.13
C SER A 520 53.07 -23.60 -3.46
N ARG A 521 54.14 -23.52 -4.25
CA ARG A 521 55.52 -23.26 -3.80
C ARG A 521 55.85 -21.77 -3.62
N SER A 522 55.10 -20.85 -4.24
CA SER A 522 55.34 -19.41 -4.13
C SER A 522 54.68 -18.80 -2.89
N LEU A 523 53.67 -19.48 -2.33
CA LEU A 523 53.00 -19.07 -1.09
C LEU A 523 53.75 -19.63 0.15
N PRO A 524 53.89 -18.81 1.21
CA PRO A 524 54.30 -19.24 2.55
C PRO A 524 53.57 -20.48 3.06
N GLU A 525 54.24 -21.28 3.91
CA GLU A 525 53.73 -22.59 4.36
C GLU A 525 52.48 -22.49 5.23
N ASP A 526 52.39 -21.41 6.01
CA ASP A 526 51.26 -21.04 6.87
C ASP A 526 49.99 -20.73 6.06
N MET A 527 50.11 -20.11 4.87
CA MET A 527 48.96 -19.72 4.06
C MET A 527 48.55 -20.75 3.00
N ARG A 528 49.35 -21.79 2.78
CA ARG A 528 49.11 -22.82 1.75
C ARG A 528 47.75 -23.54 1.90
N GLY A 529 47.16 -23.51 3.09
CA GLY A 529 45.84 -24.06 3.37
C GLY A 529 44.70 -23.45 2.55
N ILE A 530 44.82 -22.19 2.10
CA ILE A 530 43.77 -21.47 1.33
C ILE A 530 43.43 -22.19 0.02
N LEU A 531 44.43 -22.80 -0.62
CA LEU A 531 44.26 -23.49 -1.91
C LEU A 531 43.30 -24.68 -1.84
N LYS A 532 42.99 -25.18 -0.63
CA LYS A 532 42.05 -26.29 -0.40
C LYS A 532 40.59 -25.83 -0.31
N PHE A 533 40.32 -24.53 -0.18
CA PHE A 533 38.97 -24.01 -0.03
C PHE A 533 38.31 -23.80 -1.40
N ASN A 534 37.00 -24.06 -1.46
CA ASN A 534 36.23 -23.90 -2.69
C ASN A 534 35.98 -22.43 -2.98
N GLY A 535 36.58 -21.91 -4.06
CA GLY A 535 36.34 -20.56 -4.54
C GLY A 535 35.00 -20.39 -5.27
N ILE A 536 34.34 -19.25 -5.05
CA ILE A 536 33.16 -18.84 -5.78
C ILE A 536 33.57 -17.77 -6.80
N MET A 537 33.31 -18.02 -8.08
CA MET A 537 33.57 -17.04 -9.13
C MET A 537 32.52 -15.93 -9.10
N TRP A 538 32.98 -14.68 -9.05
CA TRP A 538 32.11 -13.52 -9.17
C TRP A 538 31.70 -13.29 -10.63
N CYS A 539 30.42 -13.06 -10.87
CA CYS A 539 29.90 -12.71 -12.19
C CYS A 539 29.13 -11.38 -12.12
N HIS A 540 29.62 -10.36 -12.83
CA HIS A 540 29.03 -9.02 -12.83
C HIS A 540 27.62 -8.96 -13.43
N GLU A 541 27.27 -9.88 -14.33
CA GLU A 541 25.95 -9.95 -14.97
C GLU A 541 24.91 -10.68 -14.08
N TYR A 542 25.34 -11.65 -13.27
CA TYR A 542 24.47 -12.48 -12.43
C TYR A 542 24.80 -12.32 -10.94
N GLN A 543 24.71 -11.08 -10.46
CA GLN A 543 25.11 -10.72 -9.09
C GLN A 543 24.26 -11.45 -8.04
N ASP A 544 22.93 -11.42 -8.16
CA ASP A 544 22.03 -12.02 -7.17
C ASP A 544 22.21 -13.54 -7.03
N ALA A 545 22.36 -14.26 -8.15
CA ALA A 545 22.60 -15.69 -8.14
C ALA A 545 23.95 -16.05 -7.48
N THR A 546 24.97 -15.22 -7.70
CA THR A 546 26.29 -15.37 -7.08
C THR A 546 26.21 -15.12 -5.57
N ILE A 547 25.46 -14.09 -5.15
CA ILE A 547 25.22 -13.80 -3.73
C ILE A 547 24.45 -14.94 -3.05
N GLU A 548 23.42 -15.50 -3.68
CA GLU A 548 22.70 -16.66 -3.12
C GLU A 548 23.62 -17.86 -2.92
N LYS A 549 24.56 -18.09 -3.86
CA LYS A 549 25.57 -19.13 -3.72
C LYS A 549 26.50 -18.84 -2.53
N ILE A 550 26.95 -17.59 -2.36
CA ILE A 550 27.76 -17.18 -1.20
C ILE A 550 26.99 -17.41 0.10
N LEU A 551 25.71 -17.03 0.16
CA LEU A 551 24.86 -17.23 1.33
C LEU A 551 24.77 -18.71 1.72
N ARG A 552 24.59 -19.63 0.75
CA ARG A 552 24.59 -21.08 1.04
C ARG A 552 25.89 -21.57 1.70
N PHE A 553 27.02 -20.97 1.36
CA PHE A 553 28.31 -21.29 1.97
C PHE A 553 28.49 -20.67 3.35
N LEU A 554 27.80 -19.56 3.65
CA LEU A 554 27.81 -18.91 4.97
C LEU A 554 26.90 -19.61 6.00
N TYR A 555 25.88 -20.37 5.57
CA TYR A 555 24.90 -21.02 6.46
C TYR A 555 25.30 -22.43 6.96
N HIS A 556 26.34 -23.07 6.41
CA HIS A 556 26.86 -24.36 6.92
C HIS A 556 28.13 -24.12 7.75
N PRO A 557 28.26 -24.61 9.00
CA PRO A 557 27.87 -25.94 9.46
C PRO A 557 27.26 -25.98 10.89
N SER A 558 25.93 -26.06 11.04
CA SER A 558 25.28 -26.49 12.33
C SER A 558 23.81 -26.94 12.21
N HIS A 559 23.04 -26.52 11.20
CA HIS A 559 21.62 -26.88 11.08
C HIS A 559 21.34 -27.64 9.79
N ARG A 560 21.65 -28.95 9.77
CA ARG A 560 21.26 -29.86 8.67
C ARG A 560 20.26 -30.95 9.06
N ASN A 561 19.64 -30.85 10.24
CA ASN A 561 18.64 -31.81 10.72
C ASN A 561 17.25 -31.17 10.91
N SER A 562 16.67 -30.52 9.91
CA SER A 562 15.24 -30.14 10.01
C SER A 562 14.47 -29.94 8.71
N ILE A 563 15.05 -30.02 7.51
CA ILE A 563 14.29 -29.73 6.28
C ILE A 563 14.76 -30.62 5.12
N VAL A 564 14.36 -31.91 5.14
CA VAL A 564 14.06 -32.69 3.92
C VAL A 564 13.07 -33.80 4.29
N THR A 565 11.79 -33.47 4.39
CA THR A 565 10.68 -34.42 4.11
C THR A 565 9.48 -33.59 3.68
N MET A 566 9.40 -33.30 2.39
CA MET A 566 8.19 -33.06 1.60
C MET A 566 8.64 -32.59 0.22
N ASP A 567 9.01 -33.55 -0.64
CA ASP A 567 8.39 -33.69 -1.97
C ASP A 567 9.11 -34.80 -2.75
N SER A 568 8.40 -35.90 -3.00
CA SER A 568 8.68 -36.88 -4.06
C SER A 568 7.59 -37.94 -4.06
N SER A 569 6.37 -37.51 -4.41
CA SER A 569 5.35 -38.42 -4.95
C SER A 569 5.24 -38.20 -6.45
N GLU A 570 6.26 -38.64 -7.19
CA GLU A 570 6.13 -38.92 -8.61
C GLU A 570 5.89 -40.43 -8.82
N LYS A 571 4.79 -40.70 -9.53
CA LYS A 571 4.25 -42.01 -9.88
C LYS A 571 5.26 -42.83 -10.69
N ALA A 572 5.73 -43.95 -10.14
CA ALA A 572 6.33 -45.02 -10.91
C ALA A 572 5.25 -46.06 -11.28
N ILE A 573 4.87 -46.10 -12.55
CA ILE A 573 4.06 -47.18 -13.15
C ILE A 573 5.05 -48.25 -13.64
N SER A 574 5.04 -49.42 -13.01
CA SER A 574 5.74 -50.61 -13.49
C SER A 574 4.76 -51.62 -14.11
N PRO A 575 5.10 -52.28 -15.23
CA PRO A 575 4.19 -53.16 -15.96
C PRO A 575 4.23 -54.59 -15.39
N GLN A 576 3.07 -55.17 -15.05
CA GLN A 576 2.96 -56.59 -14.77
C GLN A 576 2.80 -57.39 -16.07
N ARG A 577 3.75 -58.30 -16.29
CA ARG A 577 3.68 -59.40 -17.27
C ARG A 577 2.79 -60.50 -16.69
N HIS A 578 1.75 -60.91 -17.42
CA HIS A 578 1.09 -62.19 -17.26
C HIS A 578 1.31 -63.06 -18.50
N ALA A 579 1.82 -64.27 -18.27
CA ALA A 579 1.97 -65.39 -19.18
C ALA A 579 2.17 -66.63 -18.26
N SER A 580 1.52 -67.80 -18.35
CA SER A 580 0.46 -68.34 -19.21
C SER A 580 0.00 -69.69 -18.61
N THR A 581 -1.29 -70.05 -18.80
CA THR A 581 -1.82 -71.39 -19.22
C THR A 581 -1.66 -72.65 -18.33
N PRO A 582 -2.45 -73.74 -18.58
CA PRO A 582 -3.38 -74.02 -19.69
C PRO A 582 -4.87 -73.93 -19.36
#